data_AF-A0A2D5RWP0-F1
#
_entry.id   AF-A0A2D5RWP0-F1
#
_cell.length_a   1.000
_cell.length_b   1.000
_cell.length_c   1.000
_cell.angle_alpha   90.00
_cell.angle_beta   90.00
_cell.angle_gamma   90.00
#
_symmetry.space_group_name_H-M   'P 1'
#
loop_
_entity.id
_entity.type
_entity.pdbx_description
1 polymer ?
#
loop_
_entity_poly.entity_id
_entity_poly.type
_entity_poly.pdbx_seq_one_letter_code
_entity_poly.pdbx_strand_id
1 'polypeptide(L)'
;MLKNKLKNVQGIMDLPRYSSKEKVEQVCEHNESIYQQIISEHFDSRNVSCHIGPSSFWVYANTLDECNHVKELARSYGYKNLRTFRPHTTDENGHRIDDPKGLYAVDISSSGELVIGEPAKKFIKLLEPFITAAEEKIMYVYAHLGRVNLKFNDPDAAKELKKALDQVFSYTENKIENFKADIEFYKEDGAFDVWVVHIHIKAL
;
A
#
# COMPACT_ATOMS: atom_id res chain seq x y z
N MET A 1 -16.85 -10.64 1.97
CA MET A 1 -17.56 -10.80 3.27
C MET A 1 -16.95 -9.90 4.35
N LEU A 2 -15.62 -9.94 4.57
CA LEU A 2 -14.92 -9.14 5.59
C LEU A 2 -15.12 -7.62 5.48
N LYS A 3 -14.89 -7.00 4.31
CA LYS A 3 -15.05 -5.54 4.11
C LYS A 3 -16.43 -5.02 4.55
N ASN A 4 -17.50 -5.75 4.24
CA ASN A 4 -18.86 -5.40 4.64
C ASN A 4 -19.08 -5.61 6.15
N LYS A 5 -18.49 -6.65 6.75
CA LYS A 5 -18.56 -6.87 8.21
C LYS A 5 -17.88 -5.71 8.96
N LEU A 6 -16.71 -5.29 8.50
CA LEU A 6 -15.95 -4.19 9.11
C LEU A 6 -16.65 -2.83 8.94
N LYS A 7 -17.34 -2.60 7.82
CA LYS A 7 -18.09 -1.35 7.60
C LYS A 7 -19.32 -1.20 8.50
N ASN A 8 -19.92 -2.31 8.91
CA ASN A 8 -21.19 -2.34 9.65
C ASN A 8 -21.03 -2.89 11.07
N VAL A 9 -19.82 -2.81 11.62
CA VAL A 9 -19.54 -3.29 12.98
C VAL A 9 -20.33 -2.47 14.00
N GLN A 10 -20.86 -3.14 15.02
CA GLN A 10 -21.54 -2.49 16.13
C GLN A 10 -20.57 -2.26 17.30
N GLY A 11 -20.86 -1.25 18.13
CA GLY A 11 -20.08 -0.99 19.34
C GLY A 11 -18.84 -0.11 19.16
N ILE A 12 -18.61 0.44 17.95
CA ILE A 12 -17.56 1.44 17.72
C ILE A 12 -17.93 2.75 18.40
N MET A 13 -16.96 3.32 19.10
CA MET A 13 -17.07 4.62 19.74
C MET A 13 -16.69 5.72 18.75
N ASP A 14 -17.53 6.74 18.67
CA ASP A 14 -17.19 7.98 17.96
C ASP A 14 -16.15 8.78 18.74
N LEU A 15 -15.27 9.47 18.01
CA LEU A 15 -14.31 10.40 18.59
C LEU A 15 -14.88 11.83 18.57
N PRO A 16 -15.24 12.42 19.73
CA PRO A 16 -15.76 13.78 19.78
C PRO A 16 -14.73 14.82 19.31
N ARG A 17 -15.21 15.91 18.69
CA ARG A 17 -14.37 17.09 18.43
C ARG A 17 -13.87 17.66 19.76
N TYR A 18 -12.58 18.06 19.79
CA TYR A 18 -11.91 18.60 20.98
C TYR A 18 -11.81 17.61 22.17
N SER A 19 -11.56 16.33 21.88
CA SER A 19 -11.28 15.32 22.90
C SER A 19 -9.91 15.53 23.56
N SER A 20 -9.81 15.21 24.86
CA SER A 20 -8.50 15.10 25.53
C SER A 20 -7.70 13.93 24.95
N LYS A 21 -6.38 13.94 25.16
CA LYS A 21 -5.49 12.87 24.71
C LYS A 21 -5.92 11.51 25.28
N GLU A 22 -6.26 11.46 26.57
CA GLU A 22 -6.71 10.24 27.24
C GLU A 22 -8.01 9.71 26.63
N LYS A 23 -8.93 10.60 26.27
CA LYS A 23 -10.18 10.20 25.61
C LYS A 23 -9.94 9.67 24.21
N VAL A 24 -8.99 10.25 23.48
CA VAL A 24 -8.55 9.74 22.17
C VAL A 24 -8.00 8.32 22.34
N GLU A 25 -7.04 8.12 23.24
CA GLU A 25 -6.42 6.80 23.50
C GLU A 25 -7.46 5.74 23.85
N GLN A 26 -8.39 6.03 24.77
CA GLN A 26 -9.47 5.11 25.12
C GLN A 26 -10.35 4.71 23.93
N VAL A 27 -10.73 5.68 23.09
CA VAL A 27 -11.53 5.40 21.88
C VAL A 27 -10.74 4.57 20.88
N CYS A 28 -9.44 4.85 20.73
CA CYS A 28 -8.56 4.09 19.85
C CYS A 28 -8.47 2.63 20.32
N GLU A 29 -8.08 2.39 21.57
CA GLU A 29 -7.93 1.05 22.15
C GLU A 29 -9.23 0.23 22.06
N HIS A 30 -10.36 0.85 22.39
CA HIS A 30 -11.67 0.18 22.30
C HIS A 30 -12.03 -0.22 20.86
N ASN A 31 -11.91 0.72 19.92
CA ASN A 31 -12.24 0.46 18.52
C ASN A 31 -11.28 -0.55 17.88
N GLU A 32 -9.99 -0.43 18.17
CA GLU A 32 -8.95 -1.35 17.68
C GLU A 32 -9.19 -2.77 18.17
N SER A 33 -9.50 -2.95 19.45
CA SER A 33 -9.85 -4.26 20.02
C SER A 33 -10.97 -4.96 19.23
N ILE A 34 -12.06 -4.24 18.96
CA ILE A 34 -13.21 -4.77 18.21
C ILE A 34 -12.80 -5.15 16.78
N TYR A 35 -12.09 -4.27 16.08
CA TYR A 35 -11.64 -4.55 14.71
C TYR A 35 -10.64 -5.71 14.65
N GLN A 36 -9.64 -5.73 15.53
CA GLN A 36 -8.62 -6.77 15.58
C GLN A 36 -9.24 -8.14 15.83
N GLN A 37 -10.23 -8.25 16.73
CA GLN A 37 -10.95 -9.50 16.95
C GLN A 37 -11.63 -10.00 15.68
N ILE A 38 -12.41 -9.12 15.01
CA ILE A 38 -13.15 -9.50 13.79
C ILE A 38 -12.19 -9.88 12.66
N ILE A 39 -11.09 -9.12 12.49
CA ILE A 39 -10.10 -9.39 11.46
C ILE A 39 -9.40 -10.73 11.77
N SER A 40 -8.95 -10.93 13.00
CA SER A 40 -8.27 -12.15 13.44
C SER A 40 -9.07 -13.42 13.09
N GLU A 41 -10.37 -13.44 13.38
CA GLU A 41 -11.27 -14.55 13.02
C GLU A 41 -11.27 -14.89 11.52
N HIS A 42 -11.05 -13.91 10.64
CA HIS A 42 -11.05 -14.11 9.18
C HIS A 42 -9.69 -14.50 8.61
N PHE A 43 -8.65 -14.48 9.46
CA PHE A 43 -7.28 -14.84 9.12
C PHE A 43 -6.77 -15.91 10.10
N ASP A 44 -7.56 -16.96 10.31
CA ASP A 44 -7.20 -18.15 11.10
C ASP A 44 -6.77 -17.85 12.54
N SER A 45 -7.42 -16.86 13.17
CA SER A 45 -7.13 -16.41 14.54
C SER A 45 -5.70 -15.91 14.74
N ARG A 46 -5.07 -15.40 13.68
CA ARG A 46 -3.73 -14.79 13.74
C ARG A 46 -3.73 -13.49 14.55
N ASN A 47 -2.55 -13.11 15.04
CA ASN A 47 -2.35 -11.77 15.60
C ASN A 47 -2.55 -10.72 14.51
N VAL A 48 -3.21 -9.62 14.89
CA VAL A 48 -3.53 -8.51 14.00
C VAL A 48 -3.23 -7.20 14.71
N SER A 49 -2.79 -6.20 13.95
CA SER A 49 -2.73 -4.81 14.40
C SER A 49 -3.51 -3.93 13.42
N CYS A 50 -4.30 -3.00 13.92
CA CYS A 50 -4.99 -1.98 13.11
C CYS A 50 -5.07 -0.69 13.91
N HIS A 51 -5.20 0.45 13.23
CA HIS A 51 -5.25 1.76 13.88
C HIS A 51 -6.61 2.43 13.70
N ILE A 52 -7.39 2.52 14.78
CA ILE A 52 -8.74 3.15 14.92
C ILE A 52 -9.84 2.66 13.95
N GLY A 53 -9.50 2.23 12.74
CA GLY A 53 -10.42 1.87 11.67
C GLY A 53 -9.93 0.73 10.79
N PRO A 54 -10.82 0.15 9.97
CA PRO A 54 -10.57 -1.11 9.29
C PRO A 54 -9.94 -0.97 7.88
N SER A 55 -9.61 0.24 7.46
CA SER A 55 -9.13 0.51 6.09
C SER A 55 -7.70 0.08 5.85
N SER A 56 -6.90 -0.07 6.90
CA SER A 56 -5.55 -0.62 6.82
C SER A 56 -5.22 -1.38 8.10
N PHE A 57 -4.69 -2.59 7.98
CA PHE A 57 -4.33 -3.43 9.10
C PHE A 57 -3.22 -4.40 8.72
N TRP A 58 -2.52 -4.89 9.73
CA TRP A 58 -1.43 -5.85 9.60
C TRP A 58 -1.86 -7.19 10.17
N VAL A 59 -1.57 -8.26 9.44
CA VAL A 59 -1.75 -9.64 9.92
C VAL A 59 -0.37 -10.27 10.04
N TYR A 60 -0.04 -10.77 11.23
CA TYR A 60 1.27 -11.33 11.52
C TYR A 60 1.38 -12.81 11.13
N ALA A 61 2.59 -13.22 10.75
CA ALA A 61 2.90 -14.56 10.29
C ALA A 61 4.33 -14.96 10.68
N ASN A 62 4.55 -16.25 10.93
CA ASN A 62 5.87 -16.77 11.32
C ASN A 62 6.79 -16.98 10.12
N THR A 63 6.22 -17.23 8.94
CA THR A 63 6.96 -17.57 7.72
C THR A 63 6.44 -16.78 6.51
N LEU A 64 7.25 -16.71 5.45
CA LEU A 64 6.82 -16.11 4.19
C LEU A 64 5.70 -16.91 3.50
N ASP A 65 5.65 -18.23 3.70
CA ASP A 65 4.56 -19.07 3.17
C ASP A 65 3.24 -18.76 3.87
N GLU A 66 3.26 -18.54 5.19
CA GLU A 66 2.10 -18.05 5.93
C GLU A 66 1.68 -16.65 5.45
N CYS A 67 2.62 -15.76 5.12
CA CYS A 67 2.29 -14.47 4.49
C CYS A 67 1.58 -14.66 3.14
N ASN A 68 1.99 -15.65 2.34
CA ASN A 68 1.33 -15.95 1.06
C ASN A 68 -0.11 -16.39 1.26
N HIS A 69 -0.36 -17.30 2.21
CA HIS A 69 -1.72 -17.70 2.60
C HIS A 69 -2.57 -16.52 3.08
N VAL A 70 -2.01 -15.64 3.93
CA VAL A 70 -2.69 -14.41 4.37
C VAL A 70 -3.05 -13.52 3.18
N LYS A 71 -2.14 -13.34 2.20
CA LYS A 71 -2.42 -12.57 0.99
C LYS A 71 -3.52 -13.20 0.14
N GLU A 72 -3.55 -14.53 0.02
CA GLU A 72 -4.61 -15.24 -0.70
C GLU A 72 -5.99 -15.02 -0.05
N LEU A 73 -6.08 -15.15 1.28
CA LEU A 73 -7.29 -14.82 2.02
C LEU A 73 -7.68 -13.35 1.82
N ALA A 74 -6.74 -12.42 1.91
CA ALA A 74 -7.01 -10.99 1.70
C ALA A 74 -7.54 -10.69 0.29
N ARG A 75 -6.97 -11.33 -0.75
CA ARG A 75 -7.47 -11.23 -2.13
C ARG A 75 -8.88 -11.79 -2.26
N SER A 76 -9.21 -12.90 -1.59
CA SER A 76 -10.58 -13.45 -1.55
C SER A 76 -11.60 -12.47 -0.93
N TYR A 77 -11.14 -11.56 -0.07
CA TYR A 77 -11.94 -10.46 0.48
C TYR A 77 -11.90 -9.18 -0.38
N GLY A 78 -11.23 -9.21 -1.53
CA GLY A 78 -11.14 -8.12 -2.51
C GLY A 78 -10.08 -7.08 -2.20
N TYR A 79 -9.11 -7.36 -1.34
CA TYR A 79 -7.96 -6.46 -1.14
C TYR A 79 -6.90 -6.68 -2.23
N LYS A 80 -6.43 -5.59 -2.83
CA LYS A 80 -5.36 -5.60 -3.86
C LYS A 80 -4.03 -5.05 -3.31
N ASN A 81 -4.08 -4.00 -2.49
CA ASN A 81 -2.91 -3.37 -1.88
C ASN A 81 -2.41 -4.20 -0.68
N LEU A 82 -1.52 -5.15 -0.98
CA LEU A 82 -0.97 -6.13 -0.06
C LEU A 82 0.55 -6.09 -0.09
N ARG A 83 1.20 -5.89 1.05
CA ARG A 83 2.67 -5.85 1.16
C ARG A 83 3.17 -6.74 2.29
N THR A 84 4.11 -7.61 1.99
CA THR A 84 4.85 -8.36 3.01
C THR A 84 6.06 -7.55 3.46
N PHE A 85 6.22 -7.39 4.76
CA PHE A 85 7.36 -6.72 5.36
C PHE A 85 7.71 -7.39 6.69
N ARG A 86 8.84 -6.97 7.27
CA ARG A 86 9.21 -7.33 8.63
C ARG A 86 9.10 -6.06 9.48
N PRO A 87 8.26 -6.05 10.53
CA PRO A 87 8.23 -4.95 11.48
C PRO A 87 9.65 -4.66 11.99
N HIS A 88 9.96 -3.37 12.04
CA HIS A 88 11.27 -2.96 12.50
C HIS A 88 11.22 -2.85 14.03
N THR A 89 12.36 -3.13 14.67
CA THR A 89 12.62 -2.81 16.06
C THR A 89 13.61 -1.65 16.13
N THR A 90 13.98 -1.26 17.34
CA THR A 90 14.96 -0.22 17.60
C THR A 90 16.22 -0.87 18.18
N ASP A 91 17.39 -0.54 17.65
CA ASP A 91 18.66 -0.94 18.25
C ASP A 91 18.93 -0.16 19.55
N GLU A 92 20.02 -0.51 20.24
CA GLU A 92 20.44 0.14 21.50
C GLU A 92 20.73 1.65 21.34
N ASN A 93 20.93 2.13 20.11
CA ASN A 93 21.21 3.52 19.77
C ASN A 93 19.96 4.28 19.27
N GLY A 94 18.79 3.64 19.26
CA GLY A 94 17.57 4.27 18.75
C GLY A 94 17.41 4.20 17.22
N HIS A 95 18.28 3.49 16.50
CA HIS A 95 18.14 3.30 15.07
C HIS A 95 17.13 2.21 14.75
N ARG A 96 16.35 2.47 13.71
CA ARG A 96 15.35 1.54 13.21
C ARG A 96 16.06 0.41 12.44
N ILE A 97 15.92 -0.83 12.91
CA ILE A 97 16.50 -2.03 12.30
C ILE A 97 15.41 -3.09 12.08
N ASP A 98 15.58 -3.99 11.13
CA ASP A 98 14.69 -5.16 11.01
C ASP A 98 14.77 -6.00 12.29
N ASP A 99 13.62 -6.45 12.81
CA ASP A 99 13.63 -7.34 13.97
C ASP A 99 14.05 -8.76 13.54
N PRO A 100 15.27 -9.23 13.84
CA PRO A 100 15.74 -10.53 13.36
C PRO A 100 14.93 -11.70 13.94
N LYS A 101 14.23 -11.48 15.07
CA LYS A 101 13.36 -12.46 15.75
C LYS A 101 11.87 -12.11 15.60
N GLY A 102 11.56 -11.03 14.91
CA GLY A 102 10.21 -10.54 14.72
C GLY A 102 9.43 -11.39 13.73
N LEU A 103 8.12 -11.45 13.93
CA LEU A 103 7.19 -12.03 12.97
C LEU A 103 7.24 -11.26 11.65
N TYR A 104 6.96 -11.92 10.54
CA TYR A 104 6.59 -11.22 9.32
C TYR A 104 5.18 -10.62 9.50
N ALA A 105 4.87 -9.62 8.68
CA ALA A 105 3.54 -9.04 8.61
C ALA A 105 3.13 -8.82 7.16
N VAL A 106 1.84 -8.99 6.91
CA VAL A 106 1.19 -8.54 5.68
C VAL A 106 0.41 -7.28 6.00
N ASP A 107 0.83 -6.15 5.42
CA ASP A 107 0.07 -4.91 5.40
C ASP A 107 -1.04 -5.00 4.35
N ILE A 108 -2.28 -4.85 4.80
CA ILE A 108 -3.49 -5.02 4.00
C ILE A 108 -4.23 -3.69 4.02
N SER A 109 -4.38 -3.07 2.85
CA SER A 109 -5.08 -1.79 2.72
C SER A 109 -6.24 -1.85 1.74
N SER A 110 -7.35 -1.21 2.10
CA SER A 110 -8.46 -0.94 1.17
C SER A 110 -8.15 0.18 0.19
N SER A 111 -7.09 0.96 0.41
CA SER A 111 -6.70 2.04 -0.48
C SER A 111 -6.05 1.49 -1.74
N GLY A 112 -6.64 1.77 -2.90
CA GLY A 112 -6.08 1.45 -4.22
C GLY A 112 -5.26 2.58 -4.82
N GLU A 113 -5.48 3.82 -4.36
CA GLU A 113 -4.78 4.98 -4.89
C GLU A 113 -4.69 6.16 -3.91
N LEU A 114 -3.69 7.02 -4.11
CA LEU A 114 -3.57 8.33 -3.50
C LEU A 114 -3.04 9.32 -4.53
N VAL A 115 -3.94 10.15 -5.07
CA VAL A 115 -3.63 11.18 -6.07
C VAL A 115 -3.82 12.56 -5.44
N ILE A 116 -2.73 13.32 -5.34
CA ILE A 116 -2.71 14.59 -4.60
C ILE A 116 -2.48 15.76 -5.58
N GLY A 117 -3.49 16.62 -5.69
CA GLY A 117 -3.45 17.87 -6.45
C GLY A 117 -3.79 17.72 -7.94
N GLU A 118 -4.20 18.83 -8.57
CA GLU A 118 -4.58 18.87 -9.98
C GLU A 118 -3.46 18.50 -10.97
N PRO A 119 -2.18 18.87 -10.75
CA PRO A 119 -1.11 18.42 -11.63
C PRO A 119 -1.02 16.89 -11.69
N ALA A 120 -1.09 16.21 -10.55
CA ALA A 120 -1.02 14.75 -10.48
C ALA A 120 -2.18 14.08 -11.25
N LYS A 121 -3.40 14.61 -11.14
CA LYS A 121 -4.55 14.10 -11.91
C LYS A 121 -4.34 14.19 -13.42
N LYS A 122 -3.77 15.30 -13.91
CA LYS A 122 -3.44 15.46 -15.33
C LYS A 122 -2.37 14.46 -15.78
N PHE A 123 -1.36 14.21 -14.95
CA PHE A 123 -0.33 13.21 -15.25
C PHE A 123 -0.89 11.78 -15.23
N ILE A 124 -1.73 11.42 -14.27
CA ILE A 124 -2.42 10.13 -14.27
C ILE A 124 -3.24 9.95 -15.55
N LYS A 125 -3.95 10.99 -16.01
CA LYS A 125 -4.70 10.94 -17.26
C LYS A 125 -3.80 10.69 -18.50
N LEU A 126 -2.58 11.21 -18.51
CA LEU A 126 -1.60 10.90 -19.58
C LEU A 126 -1.22 9.41 -19.59
N LEU A 127 -1.12 8.82 -18.40
CA LEU A 127 -0.71 7.43 -18.20
C LEU A 127 -1.88 6.44 -18.22
N GLU A 128 -3.12 6.93 -18.30
CA GLU A 128 -4.35 6.14 -18.21
C GLU A 128 -4.35 4.91 -19.15
N PRO A 129 -3.94 4.99 -20.43
CA PRO A 129 -3.90 3.81 -21.30
C PRO A 129 -3.00 2.69 -20.76
N PHE A 130 -1.89 3.04 -20.13
CA PHE A 130 -0.95 2.07 -19.55
C PHE A 130 -1.45 1.53 -18.21
N ILE A 131 -2.04 2.39 -17.38
CA ILE A 131 -2.63 2.00 -16.09
C ILE A 131 -3.79 1.04 -16.33
N THR A 132 -4.70 1.35 -17.26
CA THR A 132 -5.82 0.47 -17.63
C THR A 132 -5.32 -0.86 -18.18
N ALA A 133 -4.30 -0.87 -19.05
CA ALA A 133 -3.74 -2.11 -19.59
C ALA A 133 -3.11 -3.01 -18.52
N ALA A 134 -2.64 -2.43 -17.41
CA ALA A 134 -2.00 -3.13 -16.30
C ALA A 134 -2.86 -3.22 -15.03
N GLU A 135 -4.13 -2.80 -15.06
CA GLU A 135 -4.96 -2.54 -13.87
C GLU A 135 -5.06 -3.74 -12.93
N GLU A 136 -5.24 -4.94 -13.48
CA GLU A 136 -5.34 -6.16 -12.67
C GLU A 136 -4.01 -6.56 -11.99
N LYS A 137 -2.89 -6.06 -12.51
CA LYS A 137 -1.55 -6.32 -11.96
C LYS A 137 -1.08 -5.22 -11.00
N ILE A 138 -1.67 -4.02 -11.08
CA ILE A 138 -1.33 -2.88 -10.21
C ILE A 138 -1.99 -3.07 -8.84
N MET A 139 -1.18 -3.02 -7.79
CA MET A 139 -1.67 -3.11 -6.41
C MET A 139 -2.05 -1.75 -5.82
N TYR A 140 -1.35 -0.69 -6.25
CA TYR A 140 -1.50 0.65 -5.69
C TYR A 140 -0.92 1.71 -6.61
N VAL A 141 -1.62 2.85 -6.70
CA VAL A 141 -1.19 4.04 -7.44
C VAL A 141 -0.94 5.19 -6.47
N TYR A 142 0.25 5.77 -6.50
CA TYR A 142 0.52 7.05 -5.82
C TYR A 142 0.88 8.10 -6.84
N ALA A 143 0.31 9.30 -6.72
CA ALA A 143 0.69 10.42 -7.56
C ALA A 143 0.67 11.74 -6.80
N HIS A 144 1.74 12.52 -6.97
CA HIS A 144 1.86 13.86 -6.40
C HIS A 144 2.77 14.71 -7.29
N LEU A 145 2.29 15.90 -7.68
CA LEU A 145 2.97 16.77 -8.64
C LEU A 145 3.30 16.00 -9.94
N GLY A 146 4.54 16.04 -10.42
CA GLY A 146 5.01 15.32 -11.61
C GLY A 146 5.49 13.89 -11.35
N ARG A 147 5.15 13.29 -10.20
CA ARG A 147 5.62 11.96 -9.79
C ARG A 147 4.46 10.99 -9.69
N VAL A 148 4.64 9.81 -10.27
CA VAL A 148 3.70 8.68 -10.19
C VAL A 148 4.47 7.41 -9.80
N ASN A 149 3.97 6.69 -8.81
CA ASN A 149 4.46 5.37 -8.43
C ASN A 149 3.35 4.35 -8.69
N LEU A 150 3.64 3.37 -9.52
CA LEU A 150 2.76 2.22 -9.75
C LEU A 150 3.41 1.02 -9.07
N LYS A 151 2.72 0.45 -8.08
CA LYS A 151 3.23 -0.69 -7.32
C LYS A 151 2.65 -2.00 -7.85
N PHE A 152 3.45 -3.06 -7.75
CA PHE A 152 3.14 -4.40 -8.25
C PHE A 152 3.61 -5.46 -7.26
N ASN A 153 2.89 -6.57 -7.20
CA ASN A 153 3.32 -7.80 -6.54
C ASN A 153 4.01 -8.79 -7.52
N ASP A 154 4.09 -8.43 -8.79
CA ASP A 154 4.71 -9.20 -9.86
C ASP A 154 5.84 -8.35 -10.50
N PRO A 155 7.12 -8.75 -10.37
CA PRO A 155 8.23 -8.01 -10.95
C PRO A 155 8.21 -7.96 -12.48
N ASP A 156 7.70 -9.00 -13.14
CA ASP A 156 7.76 -9.08 -14.59
C ASP A 156 6.68 -8.19 -15.22
N ALA A 157 5.49 -8.14 -14.61
CA ALA A 157 4.48 -7.12 -14.92
C ALA A 157 4.99 -5.68 -14.80
N ALA A 158 5.72 -5.39 -13.72
CA ALA A 158 6.31 -4.07 -13.50
C ALA A 158 7.37 -3.74 -14.57
N LYS A 159 8.23 -4.70 -14.92
CA LYS A 159 9.23 -4.54 -15.98
C LYS A 159 8.59 -4.36 -17.36
N GLU A 160 7.53 -5.10 -17.67
CA GLU A 160 6.76 -4.96 -18.91
C GLU A 160 6.22 -3.54 -19.06
N LEU A 161 5.59 -3.01 -17.99
CA LEU A 161 5.09 -1.64 -17.98
C LEU A 161 6.22 -0.63 -18.13
N LYS A 162 7.32 -0.79 -17.37
CA LYS A 162 8.49 0.09 -17.46
C LYS A 162 9.00 0.15 -18.92
N LYS A 163 9.14 -1.00 -19.57
CA LYS A 163 9.59 -1.10 -20.97
C LYS A 163 8.63 -0.39 -21.92
N ALA A 164 7.33 -0.55 -21.74
CA ALA A 164 6.31 0.11 -22.56
C ALA A 164 6.38 1.64 -22.41
N LEU A 165 6.54 2.13 -21.18
CA LEU A 165 6.69 3.56 -20.89
C LEU A 165 8.00 4.10 -21.47
N ASP A 166 9.14 3.44 -21.24
CA ASP A 166 10.44 3.81 -21.80
C ASP A 166 10.35 3.95 -23.33
N GLN A 167 9.74 2.97 -23.99
CA GLN A 167 9.57 2.99 -25.44
C GLN A 167 8.74 4.19 -25.90
N VAL A 168 7.60 4.46 -25.26
CA VAL A 168 6.73 5.57 -25.67
C VAL A 168 7.38 6.93 -25.40
N PHE A 169 7.99 7.12 -24.24
CA PHE A 169 8.62 8.40 -23.91
C PHE A 169 9.91 8.65 -24.71
N SER A 170 10.63 7.60 -25.15
CA SER A 170 11.78 7.76 -26.06
C SER A 170 11.40 8.41 -27.40
N TYR A 171 10.17 8.20 -27.90
CA TYR A 171 9.71 8.85 -29.13
C TYR A 171 9.41 10.34 -28.96
N THR A 172 9.27 10.81 -27.72
CA THR A 172 9.00 12.21 -27.37
C THR A 172 10.25 12.97 -26.95
N GLU A 173 11.32 12.25 -26.60
CA GLU A 173 12.61 12.81 -26.23
C GLU A 173 13.18 13.62 -27.40
N ASN A 174 13.59 14.86 -27.13
CA ASN A 174 14.04 15.87 -28.11
C ASN A 174 12.98 16.41 -29.08
N LYS A 175 11.72 15.93 -29.02
CA LYS A 175 10.61 16.49 -29.83
C LYS A 175 9.80 17.56 -29.11
N ILE A 176 9.82 17.53 -27.78
CA ILE A 176 9.14 18.50 -26.93
C ILE A 176 10.22 19.24 -26.15
N GLU A 177 10.32 20.55 -26.36
CA GLU A 177 11.23 21.40 -25.61
C GLU A 177 10.91 21.31 -24.11
N ASN A 178 11.94 21.22 -23.28
CA ASN A 178 11.83 21.14 -21.83
C ASN A 178 11.07 19.93 -21.25
N PHE A 179 10.90 18.87 -22.03
CA PHE A 179 10.30 17.63 -21.55
C PHE A 179 11.38 16.59 -21.21
N LYS A 180 11.33 16.04 -19.99
CA LYS A 180 12.08 14.84 -19.61
C LYS A 180 11.22 13.91 -18.78
N ALA A 181 11.20 12.62 -19.14
CA ALA A 181 10.60 11.57 -18.33
C ALA A 181 11.70 10.65 -17.79
N ASP A 182 11.87 10.62 -16.46
CA ASP A 182 12.74 9.66 -15.79
C ASP A 182 11.87 8.50 -15.29
N ILE A 183 12.13 7.28 -15.77
CA ILE A 183 11.37 6.07 -15.42
C ILE A 183 12.29 5.05 -14.77
N GLU A 184 12.01 4.73 -13.52
CA GLU A 184 12.81 3.83 -12.70
C GLU A 184 12.01 2.58 -12.32
N PHE A 185 12.72 1.48 -12.16
CA PHE A 185 12.18 0.23 -11.62
C PHE A 185 13.05 -0.21 -10.46
N TYR A 186 12.42 -0.43 -9.31
CA TYR A 186 13.11 -0.92 -8.11
C TYR A 186 12.17 -1.73 -7.22
N LYS A 187 12.74 -2.53 -6.32
CA LYS A 187 12.01 -3.19 -5.25
C LYS A 187 11.80 -2.18 -4.12
N GLU A 188 10.58 -2.04 -3.60
CA GLU A 188 10.29 -1.12 -2.50
C GLU A 188 11.14 -1.49 -1.27
N ASP A 189 11.75 -0.47 -0.66
CA ASP A 189 12.58 -0.67 0.52
C ASP A 189 11.75 -1.15 1.72
N GLY A 190 12.30 -2.10 2.48
CA GLY A 190 11.61 -2.79 3.57
C GLY A 190 10.48 -3.74 3.17
N ALA A 191 10.12 -3.82 1.88
CA ALA A 191 9.13 -4.76 1.37
C ALA A 191 9.78 -6.02 0.79
N PHE A 192 9.20 -7.19 1.02
CA PHE A 192 9.71 -8.45 0.45
C PHE A 192 9.21 -8.70 -0.97
N ASP A 193 8.05 -8.16 -1.34
CA ASP A 193 7.26 -8.59 -2.50
C ASP A 193 6.54 -7.43 -3.21
N VAL A 194 7.12 -6.23 -3.14
CA VAL A 194 6.60 -5.04 -3.83
C VAL A 194 7.66 -4.46 -4.75
N TRP A 195 7.27 -4.28 -6.01
CA TRP A 195 8.07 -3.62 -7.04
C TRP A 195 7.38 -2.34 -7.48
N VAL A 196 8.18 -1.32 -7.76
CA VAL A 196 7.70 0.03 -8.08
C VAL A 196 8.20 0.41 -9.45
N VAL A 197 7.28 0.85 -10.30
CA VAL A 197 7.59 1.67 -11.48
C VAL A 197 7.40 3.12 -11.07
N HIS A 198 8.50 3.84 -10.91
CA HIS A 198 8.50 5.26 -10.60
C HIS A 198 8.64 6.07 -11.87
N ILE A 199 7.74 7.02 -12.07
CA ILE A 199 7.70 7.90 -13.23
C ILE A 199 7.82 9.32 -12.69
N HIS A 200 8.81 10.06 -13.17
CA HIS A 200 9.00 11.45 -12.84
C HIS A 200 9.11 12.26 -14.12
N ILE A 201 8.09 13.06 -14.40
CA ILE A 201 8.11 14.00 -15.51
C ILE A 201 8.58 15.35 -14.98
N LYS A 202 9.68 15.83 -15.56
CA LYS A 202 10.22 17.17 -15.32
C LYS A 202 9.81 18.06 -16.49
N ALA A 203 9.16 19.17 -16.17
CA ALA A 203 9.14 20.34 -17.05
C ALA A 203 10.37 21.17 -16.68
N LEU A 204 11.32 21.29 -17.61
CA LEU A 204 12.56 22.06 -17.42
C LEU A 204 12.39 23.55 -17.79
#